data_AF-A0A4V0X594-F1
#
_entry.id   AF-A0A4V0X594-F1
#
_cell.length_a   1.000
_cell.length_b   1.000
_cell.length_c   1.000
_cell.angle_alpha   90.00
_cell.angle_beta   90.00
_cell.angle_gamma   90.00
#
_symmetry.space_group_name_H-M   'P 1'
#
loop_
_entity.id
_entity.type
_entity.pdbx_description
1 polymer ?
#
loop_
_entity_poly.entity_id
_entity_poly.type
_entity_poly.pdbx_seq_one_letter_code
_entity_poly.pdbx_strand_id
1 'polypeptide(L)'
;MHFKSYPFFNGHQGAIYTLHQMENTISFLSGGSDGWLVKWSLDNPALGINLATIPGQILSICYIPKVNICVAGDLNGVIYWLDLDNPKIIPKAFAHHKKGVFSIFYLGDHLFTAGGDGVFTKWSIDHQTPLESIRISFKAIRSVAYNREKDEFALGCSDGAIYFLDRTSFMVTSGWSDCHLPSVFSLVFHPDNERIISGGRDALLKVWHRKNGELIHVVPAHRFTINHLTLNADGNLLFTASRDKSIRVWDALNFKLLLSINGTKNEGHQNSVNRLLWFDSQQSLISASDDRQIGHWKMI
;
A
#
# COMPACT_ATOMS: atom_id res chain seq x y z
N MET A 1 7.06 -24.91 1.37
CA MET A 1 7.32 -23.49 1.03
C MET A 1 8.28 -22.93 2.07
N HIS A 2 9.44 -22.44 1.63
CA HIS A 2 10.43 -21.84 2.52
C HIS A 2 10.78 -20.42 2.06
N PHE A 3 11.06 -19.54 3.01
CA PHE A 3 11.61 -18.22 2.73
C PHE A 3 12.99 -18.11 3.35
N LYS A 4 13.96 -17.68 2.54
CA LYS A 4 15.27 -17.29 3.00
C LYS A 4 15.27 -15.79 3.29
N SER A 5 15.66 -15.41 4.50
CA SER A 5 15.93 -14.02 4.84
C SER A 5 17.28 -13.58 4.28
N TYR A 6 17.33 -12.35 3.78
CA TYR A 6 18.55 -11.65 3.41
C TYR A 6 18.82 -10.52 4.42
N PRO A 7 20.06 -9.98 4.48
CA PRO A 7 20.36 -8.83 5.31
C PRO A 7 19.38 -7.69 5.07
N PHE A 8 18.91 -7.06 6.13
CA PHE A 8 17.97 -5.95 6.06
C PHE A 8 18.62 -4.75 5.36
N PHE A 9 17.83 -4.02 4.56
CA PHE A 9 18.25 -2.71 4.08
C PHE A 9 18.13 -1.72 5.23
N ASN A 10 19.18 -0.91 5.41
CA ASN A 10 19.26 0.12 6.44
C ASN A 10 19.53 1.47 5.77
N GLY A 11 18.94 2.54 6.30
CA GLY A 11 19.19 3.90 5.81
C GLY A 11 18.20 4.94 6.34
N HIS A 12 16.94 4.58 6.52
CA HIS A 12 15.96 5.49 7.13
C HIS A 12 16.29 5.80 8.59
N GLN A 13 16.02 7.04 9.01
CA GLN A 13 16.13 7.49 10.40
C GLN A 13 14.77 7.43 11.13
N GLY A 14 13.71 7.18 10.39
CA GLY A 14 12.34 7.08 10.86
C GLY A 14 11.66 5.75 10.51
N ALA A 15 10.42 5.60 10.99
CA ALA A 15 9.57 4.48 10.60
C ALA A 15 9.30 4.53 9.09
N ILE A 16 9.25 3.38 8.42
CA ILE A 16 9.02 3.30 6.98
C ILE A 16 7.55 2.92 6.75
N TYR A 17 6.81 3.76 6.03
CA TYR A 17 5.36 3.64 5.88
C TYR A 17 4.94 3.13 4.50
N THR A 18 5.76 3.33 3.48
CA THR A 18 5.38 2.98 2.11
C THR A 18 6.56 2.43 1.30
N LEU A 19 6.22 1.57 0.34
CA LEU A 19 7.09 0.91 -0.62
C LEU A 19 6.38 0.93 -1.98
N HIS A 20 7.13 1.16 -3.04
CA HIS A 20 6.60 1.13 -4.40
C HIS A 20 7.68 0.65 -5.38
N GLN A 21 7.37 -0.38 -6.17
CA GLN A 21 8.31 -0.88 -7.19
C GLN A 21 8.50 0.16 -8.30
N MET A 22 9.72 0.28 -8.81
CA MET A 22 9.97 1.01 -10.05
C MET A 22 9.71 0.06 -11.23
N GLU A 23 8.79 0.44 -12.13
CA GLU A 23 8.22 -0.45 -13.15
C GLU A 23 9.28 -1.23 -13.95
N ASN A 24 9.08 -2.55 -14.08
CA ASN A 24 9.97 -3.47 -14.81
C ASN A 24 11.42 -3.50 -14.32
N THR A 25 11.68 -3.11 -13.07
CA THR A 25 13.01 -3.19 -12.46
C THR A 25 13.00 -3.97 -11.15
N ILE A 26 14.20 -4.35 -10.71
CA ILE A 26 14.46 -4.85 -9.35
C ILE A 26 14.64 -3.72 -8.32
N SER A 27 14.38 -2.48 -8.72
CA SER A 27 14.47 -1.30 -7.86
C SER A 27 13.11 -0.97 -7.25
N PHE A 28 13.13 -0.39 -6.06
CA PHE A 28 11.93 0.14 -5.41
C PHE A 28 12.25 1.43 -4.66
N LEU A 29 11.19 2.18 -4.40
CA LEU A 29 11.20 3.37 -3.58
C LEU A 29 10.62 3.07 -2.21
N SER A 30 11.11 3.74 -1.19
CA SER A 30 10.51 3.79 0.14
C SER A 30 10.30 5.23 0.60
N GLY A 31 9.34 5.40 1.51
CA GLY A 31 9.05 6.66 2.18
C GLY A 31 8.71 6.43 3.65
N GLY A 32 9.10 7.37 4.51
CA GLY A 32 8.97 7.21 5.96
C GLY A 32 8.75 8.49 6.73
N SER A 33 8.78 8.35 8.06
CA SER A 33 8.57 9.43 9.03
C SER A 33 9.71 10.45 9.08
N ASP A 34 10.84 10.16 8.44
CA ASP A 34 11.95 11.08 8.24
C ASP A 34 11.77 11.99 7.02
N GLY A 35 10.69 11.81 6.25
CA GLY A 35 10.41 12.59 5.05
C GLY A 35 11.31 12.24 3.86
N TRP A 36 12.08 11.15 3.95
CA TRP A 36 13.03 10.75 2.90
C TRP A 36 12.34 9.88 1.85
N LEU A 37 12.53 10.19 0.58
CA LEU A 37 12.26 9.30 -0.54
C LEU A 37 13.56 8.60 -0.91
N VAL A 38 13.64 7.29 -0.67
CA VAL A 38 14.87 6.52 -0.87
C VAL A 38 14.67 5.46 -1.95
N LYS A 39 15.61 5.35 -2.88
CA LYS A 39 15.66 4.30 -3.90
C LYS A 39 16.59 3.18 -3.45
N TRP A 40 16.15 1.95 -3.68
CA TRP A 40 16.87 0.72 -3.37
C TRP A 40 16.93 -0.18 -4.60
N SER A 41 17.86 -1.12 -4.59
CA SER A 41 17.95 -2.22 -5.56
C SER A 41 18.12 -3.54 -4.82
N LEU A 42 17.39 -4.59 -5.23
CA LEU A 42 17.50 -5.91 -4.61
C LEU A 42 18.91 -6.52 -4.68
N ASP A 43 19.70 -6.12 -5.67
CA ASP A 43 21.07 -6.62 -5.84
C ASP A 43 22.10 -5.89 -4.97
N ASN A 44 21.76 -4.71 -4.42
CA ASN A 44 22.66 -3.92 -3.60
C ASN A 44 21.96 -3.36 -2.36
N PRO A 45 21.73 -4.20 -1.33
CA PRO A 45 20.92 -3.82 -0.18
C PRO A 45 21.56 -2.82 0.78
N ALA A 46 22.87 -2.59 0.66
CA ALA A 46 23.62 -1.69 1.54
C ALA A 46 23.54 -0.21 1.14
N LEU A 47 22.99 0.11 -0.04
CA LEU A 47 23.19 1.43 -0.67
C LEU A 47 21.86 2.04 -1.12
N GLY A 48 21.07 2.49 -0.13
CA GLY A 48 19.90 3.33 -0.37
C GLY A 48 20.32 4.71 -0.87
N ILE A 49 19.72 5.17 -1.97
CA ILE A 49 19.97 6.49 -2.55
C ILE A 49 18.82 7.40 -2.15
N ASN A 50 19.08 8.39 -1.28
CA ASN A 50 18.10 9.43 -0.98
C ASN A 50 17.89 10.30 -2.22
N LEU A 51 16.71 10.20 -2.83
CA LEU A 51 16.33 10.94 -4.04
C LEU A 51 15.76 12.32 -3.70
N ALA A 52 15.03 12.43 -2.58
CA ALA A 52 14.43 13.69 -2.16
C ALA A 52 14.10 13.67 -0.66
N THR A 53 14.04 14.84 -0.05
CA THR A 53 13.56 15.02 1.31
C THR A 53 12.45 16.05 1.30
N ILE A 54 11.28 15.69 1.84
CA ILE A 54 10.15 16.61 2.03
C ILE A 54 10.05 17.02 3.51
N PRO A 55 9.40 18.15 3.84
CA PRO A 55 9.24 18.60 5.22
C PRO A 55 8.36 17.69 6.09
N GLY A 56 7.39 17.01 5.47
CA GLY A 56 6.41 16.15 6.15
C GLY A 56 6.82 14.68 6.21
N GLN A 57 6.07 13.88 6.95
CA GLN A 57 6.23 12.42 6.96
C GLN A 57 5.57 11.81 5.73
N ILE A 58 6.32 11.05 4.93
CA ILE A 58 5.78 10.41 3.72
C ILE A 58 4.94 9.19 4.13
N LEU A 59 3.64 9.24 3.83
CA LEU A 59 2.71 8.14 4.13
C LEU A 59 2.44 7.24 2.92
N SER A 60 2.49 7.81 1.71
CA SER A 60 2.26 7.08 0.47
C SER A 60 3.07 7.69 -0.66
N ILE A 61 3.47 6.85 -1.62
CA ILE A 61 4.22 7.25 -2.80
C ILE A 61 3.71 6.51 -4.03
N CYS A 62 3.86 7.12 -5.20
CA CYS A 62 3.64 6.48 -6.49
C CYS A 62 4.68 6.95 -7.50
N TYR A 63 5.37 6.01 -8.15
CA TYR A 63 6.27 6.31 -9.26
C TYR A 63 5.52 6.24 -10.60
N ILE A 64 5.70 7.25 -11.44
CA ILE A 64 5.11 7.40 -12.77
C ILE A 64 6.24 7.34 -13.80
N PRO A 65 6.51 6.19 -14.43
CA PRO A 65 7.68 6.02 -15.30
C PRO A 65 7.65 6.90 -16.54
N LYS A 66 6.47 7.12 -17.15
CA LYS A 66 6.33 7.88 -18.41
C LYS A 66 6.88 9.31 -18.35
N VAL A 67 6.97 9.89 -17.15
CA VAL A 67 7.48 11.25 -16.91
C VAL A 67 8.57 11.28 -15.84
N ASN A 68 9.06 10.11 -15.42
CA ASN A 68 10.05 9.92 -14.35
C ASN A 68 9.78 10.75 -13.07
N ILE A 69 8.52 10.84 -12.66
CA ILE A 69 8.09 11.56 -11.46
C ILE A 69 7.72 10.57 -10.35
N CYS A 70 8.10 10.88 -9.12
CA CYS A 70 7.51 10.28 -7.94
C CYS A 70 6.54 11.28 -7.30
N VAL A 71 5.31 10.84 -7.01
CA VAL A 71 4.35 11.62 -6.25
C VAL A 71 4.32 11.11 -4.83
N ALA A 72 4.56 11.98 -3.85
CA ALA A 72 4.53 11.66 -2.43
C ALA A 72 3.39 12.39 -1.72
N GLY A 73 2.68 11.69 -0.84
CA GLY A 73 1.64 12.24 0.01
C GLY A 73 2.07 12.21 1.47
N ASP A 74 1.93 13.33 2.17
CA ASP A 74 2.39 13.43 3.56
C ASP A 74 1.28 13.25 4.60
N LEU A 75 1.66 13.29 5.88
CA LEU A 75 0.76 13.21 7.04
C LEU A 75 -0.21 14.40 7.18
N ASN A 76 0.10 15.55 6.59
CA ASN A 76 -0.71 16.77 6.68
C ASN A 76 -1.69 16.94 5.52
N GLY A 77 -1.58 16.08 4.50
CA GLY A 77 -2.45 16.11 3.32
C GLY A 77 -1.85 16.85 2.12
N VAL A 78 -0.56 17.13 2.16
CA VAL A 78 0.20 17.76 1.07
C VAL A 78 0.61 16.69 0.05
N ILE A 79 0.43 17.01 -1.23
CA ILE A 79 0.89 16.21 -2.37
C ILE A 79 2.12 16.87 -2.99
N TYR A 80 3.24 16.14 -3.06
CA TYR A 80 4.50 16.58 -3.63
C TYR A 80 4.76 15.86 -4.95
N TRP A 81 5.02 16.62 -6.02
CA TRP A 81 5.46 16.10 -7.31
C TRP A 81 6.99 16.24 -7.38
N LEU A 82 7.69 15.11 -7.33
CA LEU A 82 9.15 15.02 -7.25
C LEU A 82 9.67 14.56 -8.61
N ASP A 83 10.30 15.48 -9.35
CA ASP A 83 11.03 15.18 -10.57
C ASP A 83 12.33 14.45 -10.21
N LEU A 84 12.45 13.19 -10.64
CA LEU A 84 13.61 12.36 -10.32
C LEU A 84 14.81 12.62 -11.24
N ASP A 85 14.62 13.30 -12.38
CA ASP A 85 15.71 13.77 -13.22
C ASP A 85 16.37 15.02 -12.63
N ASN A 86 15.60 15.81 -11.87
CA ASN A 86 16.05 17.07 -11.28
C ASN A 86 15.81 17.13 -9.75
N PRO A 87 16.39 16.22 -8.95
CA PRO A 87 16.08 16.06 -7.51
C PRO A 87 16.46 17.27 -6.63
N LYS A 88 17.23 18.23 -7.16
CA LYS A 88 17.60 19.46 -6.45
C LYS A 88 16.56 20.57 -6.57
N ILE A 89 15.59 20.43 -7.47
CA ILE A 89 14.51 21.41 -7.64
C ILE A 89 13.51 21.25 -6.49
N ILE A 90 13.06 22.38 -5.94
CA ILE A 90 12.03 22.39 -4.91
C ILE A 90 10.76 21.74 -5.49
N PRO A 91 10.22 20.68 -4.86
CA PRO A 91 9.08 19.98 -5.41
C PRO A 91 7.84 20.87 -5.48
N LYS A 92 7.05 20.68 -6.53
CA LYS A 92 5.71 21.27 -6.62
C LYS A 92 4.84 20.62 -5.55
N ALA A 93 4.33 21.43 -4.62
CA ALA A 93 3.57 20.95 -3.47
C ALA A 93 2.15 21.55 -3.44
N PHE A 94 1.15 20.72 -3.16
CA PHE A 94 -0.25 21.12 -3.04
C PHE A 94 -0.82 20.71 -1.69
N ALA A 95 -1.21 21.68 -0.86
CA ALA A 95 -2.00 21.40 0.32
C ALA A 95 -3.45 21.12 -0.11
N HIS A 96 -3.78 19.84 -0.33
CA HIS A 96 -5.05 19.43 -0.95
C HIS A 96 -5.96 18.70 0.03
N HIS A 97 -5.49 17.59 0.61
CA HIS A 97 -6.24 16.88 1.62
C HIS A 97 -6.11 17.62 2.96
N LYS A 98 -7.15 17.58 3.80
CA LYS A 98 -7.13 18.23 5.13
C LYS A 98 -6.44 17.37 6.21
N LYS A 99 -6.04 16.15 5.86
CA LYS A 99 -5.39 15.13 6.70
C LYS A 99 -4.53 14.25 5.79
N GLY A 100 -3.69 13.41 6.40
CA GLY A 100 -2.67 12.64 5.68
C GLY A 100 -3.17 11.83 4.48
N VAL A 101 -2.30 11.63 3.51
CA VAL A 101 -2.60 10.95 2.24
C VAL A 101 -2.17 9.49 2.34
N PHE A 102 -3.11 8.56 2.37
CA PHE A 102 -2.85 7.16 2.71
C PHE A 102 -2.67 6.25 1.48
N SER A 103 -3.14 6.69 0.31
CA SER A 103 -2.95 5.93 -0.92
C SER A 103 -2.77 6.87 -2.10
N ILE A 104 -1.78 6.57 -2.94
CA ILE A 104 -1.51 7.21 -4.21
C ILE A 104 -1.21 6.10 -5.21
N PHE A 105 -1.80 6.17 -6.38
CA PHE A 105 -1.49 5.30 -7.51
C PHE A 105 -1.82 6.03 -8.81
N TYR A 106 -1.24 5.59 -9.92
CA TYR A 106 -1.57 6.08 -11.25
C TYR A 106 -2.18 4.97 -12.09
N LEU A 107 -3.07 5.35 -13.01
CA LEU A 107 -3.70 4.43 -13.95
C LEU A 107 -4.04 5.17 -15.24
N GLY A 108 -3.45 4.71 -16.35
CA GLY A 108 -3.49 5.44 -17.62
C GLY A 108 -2.86 6.82 -17.44
N ASP A 109 -3.58 7.87 -17.84
CA ASP A 109 -3.09 9.25 -17.77
C ASP A 109 -3.45 10.01 -16.50
N HIS A 110 -4.05 9.33 -15.52
CA HIS A 110 -4.49 9.94 -14.28
C HIS A 110 -3.75 9.41 -13.07
N LEU A 111 -3.54 10.30 -12.11
CA LEU A 111 -3.13 9.96 -10.76
C LEU A 111 -4.36 10.02 -9.85
N PHE A 112 -4.41 9.15 -8.84
CA PHE A 112 -5.46 9.11 -7.84
C PHE A 112 -4.86 9.23 -6.44
N THR A 113 -5.50 10.02 -5.57
CA THR A 113 -5.08 10.20 -4.18
C THR A 113 -6.25 9.98 -3.23
N ALA A 114 -5.99 9.31 -2.11
CA ALA A 114 -6.98 9.04 -1.08
C ALA A 114 -6.56 9.66 0.27
N GLY A 115 -7.37 10.59 0.75
CA GLY A 115 -7.08 11.40 1.92
C GLY A 115 -7.66 10.88 3.23
N GLY A 116 -7.01 11.27 4.32
CA GLY A 116 -7.47 11.06 5.69
C GLY A 116 -8.73 11.83 6.05
N ASP A 117 -9.08 12.79 5.22
CA ASP A 117 -10.29 13.59 5.25
C ASP A 117 -11.46 12.91 4.54
N GLY A 118 -11.27 11.69 4.01
CA GLY A 118 -12.31 10.91 3.34
C GLY A 118 -12.61 11.36 1.90
N VAL A 119 -11.71 12.15 1.32
CA VAL A 119 -11.80 12.63 -0.07
C VAL A 119 -10.93 11.77 -0.97
N PHE A 120 -11.51 11.31 -2.08
CA PHE A 120 -10.81 10.66 -3.18
C PHE A 120 -10.69 11.65 -4.34
N THR A 121 -9.49 11.84 -4.89
CA THR A 121 -9.25 12.84 -5.95
C THR A 121 -8.52 12.22 -7.14
N LYS A 122 -9.01 12.54 -8.33
CA LYS A 122 -8.39 12.28 -9.64
C LYS A 122 -7.62 13.51 -10.09
N TRP A 123 -6.44 13.30 -10.65
CA TRP A 123 -5.49 14.35 -11.02
C TRP A 123 -5.02 14.17 -12.46
N SER A 124 -4.70 15.30 -13.09
CA SER A 124 -3.96 15.35 -14.34
C SER A 124 -2.48 15.13 -14.05
N ILE A 125 -1.86 14.14 -14.69
CA ILE A 125 -0.41 13.93 -14.57
C ILE A 125 0.34 15.04 -15.30
N ASP A 126 -0.09 15.39 -16.52
CA ASP A 126 0.63 16.35 -17.37
C ASP A 126 0.60 17.76 -16.79
N HIS A 127 -0.54 18.16 -16.21
CA HIS A 127 -0.70 19.49 -15.62
C HIS A 127 -0.36 19.51 -14.12
N GLN A 128 -0.29 18.33 -13.50
CA GLN A 128 -0.07 18.15 -12.06
C GLN A 128 -1.07 18.98 -11.24
N THR A 129 -2.36 18.81 -11.54
CA THR A 129 -3.49 19.53 -10.93
C THR A 129 -4.67 18.59 -10.65
N PRO A 130 -5.50 18.87 -9.63
CA PRO A 130 -6.68 18.07 -9.38
C PRO A 130 -7.72 18.31 -10.49
N LEU A 131 -8.39 17.25 -10.91
CA LEU A 131 -9.47 17.28 -11.90
C LEU A 131 -10.84 17.14 -11.23
N GLU A 132 -11.01 16.09 -10.44
CA GLU A 132 -12.29 15.74 -9.82
C GLU A 132 -12.06 15.21 -8.41
N SER A 133 -12.86 15.68 -7.44
CA SER A 133 -12.80 15.23 -6.05
C SER A 133 -14.19 14.82 -5.57
N ILE A 134 -14.26 13.66 -4.92
CA ILE A 134 -15.49 13.14 -4.31
C ILE A 134 -15.25 12.79 -2.84
N ARG A 135 -16.22 13.12 -2.00
CA ARG A 135 -16.23 12.70 -0.60
C ARG A 135 -16.85 11.31 -0.51
N ILE A 136 -16.05 10.34 -0.10
CA ILE A 136 -16.45 8.94 0.05
C ILE A 136 -16.92 8.67 1.48
N SER A 137 -16.20 9.22 2.46
CA SER A 137 -16.48 9.06 3.88
C SER A 137 -16.17 10.36 4.63
N PHE A 138 -16.63 10.44 5.87
CA PHE A 138 -16.17 11.45 6.84
C PHE A 138 -14.98 10.97 7.67
N LYS A 139 -14.52 9.73 7.42
CA LYS A 139 -13.32 9.14 7.99
C LYS A 139 -12.30 8.89 6.88
N ALA A 140 -11.06 8.59 7.29
CA ALA A 140 -9.96 8.39 6.35
C ALA A 140 -10.21 7.23 5.39
N ILE A 141 -9.96 7.46 4.10
CA ILE A 141 -9.76 6.37 3.14
C ILE A 141 -8.33 5.88 3.35
N ARG A 142 -8.15 4.60 3.64
CA ARG A 142 -6.86 3.99 4.00
C ARG A 142 -6.19 3.27 2.85
N SER A 143 -6.97 2.65 1.99
CA SER A 143 -6.49 1.81 0.91
C SER A 143 -7.44 1.87 -0.27
N VAL A 144 -6.88 1.77 -1.46
CA VAL A 144 -7.61 1.68 -2.72
C VAL A 144 -7.11 0.45 -3.46
N ALA A 145 -8.04 -0.35 -3.98
CA ALA A 145 -7.77 -1.42 -4.92
C ALA A 145 -8.54 -1.17 -6.22
N TYR A 146 -8.02 -1.66 -7.34
CA TYR A 146 -8.63 -1.48 -8.65
C TYR A 146 -8.93 -2.83 -9.30
N ASN A 147 -10.14 -2.97 -9.83
CA ASN A 147 -10.58 -4.11 -10.62
C ASN A 147 -10.58 -3.71 -12.10
N ARG A 148 -9.71 -4.33 -12.90
CA ARG A 148 -9.55 -4.05 -14.33
C ARG A 148 -10.74 -4.50 -15.16
N GLU A 149 -11.37 -5.63 -14.83
CA GLU A 149 -12.48 -6.16 -15.61
C GLU A 149 -13.75 -5.32 -15.47
N LYS A 150 -13.99 -4.77 -14.28
CA LYS A 150 -15.16 -3.94 -14.00
C LYS A 150 -14.92 -2.43 -14.12
N ASP A 151 -13.67 -2.04 -14.38
CA ASP A 151 -13.22 -0.65 -14.35
C ASP A 151 -13.62 0.09 -13.04
N GLU A 152 -13.42 -0.57 -11.89
CA GLU A 152 -13.97 -0.17 -10.59
C GLU A 152 -12.90 -0.07 -9.51
N PHE A 153 -12.99 0.95 -8.66
CA PHE A 153 -12.23 1.07 -7.43
C PHE A 153 -12.99 0.52 -6.23
N ALA A 154 -12.26 -0.11 -5.31
CA ALA A 154 -12.73 -0.44 -3.97
C ALA A 154 -11.91 0.36 -2.93
N LEU A 155 -12.59 0.99 -1.97
CA LEU A 155 -12.05 2.01 -1.09
C LEU A 155 -12.29 1.62 0.38
N GLY A 156 -11.23 1.20 1.07
CA GLY A 156 -11.29 0.78 2.47
C GLY A 156 -11.19 1.98 3.40
N CYS A 157 -12.18 2.16 4.27
CA CYS A 157 -12.33 3.37 5.07
C CYS A 157 -12.24 3.12 6.58
N SER A 158 -11.89 4.18 7.32
CA SER A 158 -11.77 4.16 8.79
C SER A 158 -13.11 4.29 9.53
N ASP A 159 -14.22 4.31 8.80
CA ASP A 159 -15.58 4.07 9.31
C ASP A 159 -15.95 2.58 9.31
N GLY A 160 -15.06 1.71 8.84
CA GLY A 160 -15.25 0.26 8.82
C GLY A 160 -15.88 -0.24 7.53
N ALA A 161 -16.20 0.63 6.58
CA ALA A 161 -16.84 0.29 5.32
C ALA A 161 -15.83 0.12 4.16
N ILE A 162 -16.31 -0.56 3.11
CA ILE A 162 -15.68 -0.59 1.79
C ILE A 162 -16.65 0.05 0.80
N TYR A 163 -16.23 1.11 0.11
CA TYR A 163 -17.03 1.77 -0.93
C TYR A 163 -16.50 1.40 -2.32
N PHE A 164 -17.41 1.36 -3.29
CA PHE A 164 -17.09 1.07 -4.68
C PHE A 164 -17.38 2.26 -5.56
N LEU A 165 -16.50 2.51 -6.52
CA LEU A 165 -16.57 3.67 -7.40
C LEU A 165 -16.20 3.27 -8.82
N ASP A 166 -17.05 3.62 -9.78
CA ASP A 166 -16.76 3.42 -11.21
C ASP A 166 -15.69 4.42 -11.65
N ARG A 167 -14.60 3.95 -12.26
CA ARG A 167 -13.47 4.81 -12.60
C ARG A 167 -13.84 5.84 -13.66
N THR A 168 -14.62 5.45 -14.66
CA THR A 168 -14.89 6.28 -15.85
C THR A 168 -15.81 7.45 -15.51
N SER A 169 -16.93 7.20 -14.83
CA SER A 169 -17.88 8.21 -14.37
C SER A 169 -17.45 8.91 -13.08
N PHE A 170 -16.48 8.33 -12.36
CA PHE A 170 -15.99 8.81 -11.07
C PHE A 170 -17.08 8.91 -9.98
N MET A 171 -18.07 8.02 -10.03
CA MET A 171 -19.22 7.99 -9.11
C MET A 171 -19.24 6.74 -8.23
N VAL A 172 -19.66 6.91 -6.97
CA VAL A 172 -19.89 5.78 -6.06
C VAL A 172 -21.03 4.91 -6.58
N THR A 173 -20.77 3.62 -6.77
CA THR A 173 -21.75 2.65 -7.31
C THR A 173 -22.45 1.86 -6.21
N SER A 174 -21.72 1.54 -5.13
CA SER A 174 -22.20 0.72 -4.02
C SER A 174 -21.28 0.85 -2.81
N GLY A 175 -21.66 0.26 -1.67
CA GLY A 175 -20.81 0.16 -0.51
C GLY A 175 -21.26 -0.94 0.43
N TRP A 176 -20.33 -1.46 1.22
CA TRP A 176 -20.56 -2.44 2.27
C TRP A 176 -20.21 -1.81 3.61
N SER A 177 -21.16 -1.78 4.54
CA SER A 177 -20.91 -1.33 5.92
C SER A 177 -20.35 -2.48 6.77
N ASP A 178 -19.79 -2.14 7.93
CA ASP A 178 -19.39 -3.11 8.97
C ASP A 178 -18.41 -4.20 8.49
N CYS A 179 -17.63 -3.91 7.44
CA CYS A 179 -16.61 -4.82 6.94
C CYS A 179 -15.55 -5.08 8.00
N HIS A 180 -15.07 -4.05 8.71
CA HIS A 180 -14.16 -4.20 9.84
C HIS A 180 -14.48 -3.21 10.97
N LEU A 181 -14.20 -3.61 12.21
CA LEU A 181 -14.46 -2.77 13.38
C LEU A 181 -13.14 -2.24 13.97
N PRO A 182 -12.86 -0.92 13.96
CA PRO A 182 -13.55 0.18 13.26
C PRO A 182 -12.97 0.54 11.87
N SER A 183 -11.90 -0.09 11.38
CA SER A 183 -11.22 0.42 10.17
C SER A 183 -10.74 -0.68 9.24
N VAL A 184 -11.02 -0.50 7.95
CA VAL A 184 -10.43 -1.29 6.86
C VAL A 184 -9.11 -0.61 6.48
N PHE A 185 -7.98 -1.22 6.82
CA PHE A 185 -6.66 -0.63 6.59
C PHE A 185 -6.10 -1.01 5.22
N SER A 186 -6.45 -2.18 4.71
CA SER A 186 -5.96 -2.67 3.43
C SER A 186 -6.99 -3.59 2.78
N LEU A 187 -7.07 -3.53 1.45
CA LEU A 187 -7.82 -4.48 0.66
C LEU A 187 -7.12 -4.72 -0.68
N VAL A 188 -7.39 -5.88 -1.27
CA VAL A 188 -6.94 -6.24 -2.62
C VAL A 188 -8.06 -6.98 -3.35
N PHE A 189 -8.15 -6.81 -4.66
CA PHE A 189 -8.88 -7.74 -5.51
C PHE A 189 -8.02 -8.98 -5.72
N HIS A 190 -8.62 -10.15 -5.61
CA HIS A 190 -8.00 -11.37 -6.10
C HIS A 190 -7.96 -11.33 -7.65
N PRO A 191 -6.93 -11.90 -8.31
CA PRO A 191 -6.85 -11.97 -9.77
C PRO A 191 -8.01 -12.67 -10.48
N ASP A 192 -8.89 -13.36 -9.75
CA ASP A 192 -10.12 -13.95 -10.31
C ASP A 192 -11.24 -12.93 -10.51
N ASN A 193 -11.05 -11.68 -10.06
CA ASN A 193 -12.01 -10.57 -10.13
C ASN A 193 -13.36 -10.82 -9.41
N GLU A 194 -13.51 -11.95 -8.73
CA GLU A 194 -14.69 -12.36 -7.99
C GLU A 194 -14.53 -12.13 -6.50
N ARG A 195 -13.30 -12.14 -5.97
CA ARG A 195 -13.03 -12.00 -4.55
C ARG A 195 -12.34 -10.69 -4.18
N ILE A 196 -12.78 -10.11 -3.07
CA ILE A 196 -12.05 -9.05 -2.35
C ILE A 196 -11.54 -9.62 -1.05
N ILE A 197 -10.27 -9.36 -0.76
CA ILE A 197 -9.65 -9.72 0.52
C ILE A 197 -9.37 -8.42 1.27
N SER A 198 -9.85 -8.32 2.50
CA SER A 198 -9.70 -7.13 3.34
C SER A 198 -9.11 -7.45 4.70
N GLY A 199 -8.35 -6.49 5.23
CA GLY A 199 -7.71 -6.56 6.54
C GLY A 199 -7.90 -5.25 7.30
N GLY A 200 -8.13 -5.36 8.61
CA GLY A 200 -8.53 -4.22 9.41
C GLY A 200 -7.94 -4.18 10.81
N ARG A 201 -8.47 -3.23 11.59
CA ARG A 201 -8.08 -2.98 12.99
C ARG A 201 -8.49 -4.10 13.95
N ASP A 202 -9.50 -4.87 13.59
CA ASP A 202 -9.96 -6.06 14.32
C ASP A 202 -9.01 -7.27 14.20
N ALA A 203 -7.89 -7.13 13.47
CA ALA A 203 -6.91 -8.18 13.22
C ALA A 203 -7.44 -9.38 12.42
N LEU A 204 -8.62 -9.23 11.80
CA LEU A 204 -9.25 -10.23 10.96
C LEU A 204 -8.85 -10.04 9.51
N LEU A 205 -8.66 -11.14 8.81
CA LEU A 205 -8.70 -11.21 7.36
C LEU A 205 -10.11 -11.64 6.96
N LYS A 206 -10.77 -10.87 6.09
CA LYS A 206 -12.10 -11.18 5.58
C LYS A 206 -12.08 -11.28 4.07
N VAL A 207 -12.86 -12.21 3.54
CA VAL A 207 -12.91 -12.50 2.10
C VAL A 207 -14.35 -12.40 1.65
N TRP A 208 -14.59 -11.61 0.62
CA TRP A 208 -15.92 -11.25 0.17
C TRP A 208 -16.11 -11.63 -1.28
N HIS A 209 -17.29 -12.15 -1.61
CA HIS A 209 -17.69 -12.32 -3.00
C HIS A 209 -18.17 -10.98 -3.55
N ARG A 210 -17.47 -10.43 -4.55
CA ARG A 210 -17.68 -9.08 -5.07
C ARG A 210 -19.09 -8.86 -5.59
N LYS A 211 -19.71 -9.86 -6.25
CA LYS A 211 -21.00 -9.68 -6.92
C LYS A 211 -22.16 -9.41 -5.96
N ASN A 212 -22.22 -10.11 -4.82
CA ASN A 212 -23.33 -10.05 -3.87
C ASN A 212 -22.92 -9.50 -2.49
N GLY A 213 -21.63 -9.25 -2.23
CA GLY A 213 -21.13 -8.80 -0.94
C GLY A 213 -21.14 -9.87 0.15
N GLU A 214 -21.27 -11.14 -0.22
CA GLU A 214 -21.29 -12.26 0.71
C GLU A 214 -19.91 -12.46 1.36
N LEU A 215 -19.89 -12.64 2.67
CA LEU A 215 -18.68 -12.93 3.43
C LEU A 215 -18.36 -14.43 3.34
N ILE A 216 -17.33 -14.77 2.56
CA ILE A 216 -16.90 -16.14 2.27
C ILE A 216 -16.03 -16.70 3.41
N HIS A 217 -15.07 -15.91 3.89
CA HIS A 217 -14.16 -16.32 4.96
C HIS A 217 -13.95 -15.21 5.99
N VAL A 218 -13.76 -15.63 7.23
CA VAL A 218 -13.28 -14.80 8.35
C VAL A 218 -12.17 -15.57 9.04
N VAL A 219 -10.96 -15.01 9.00
CA VAL A 219 -9.77 -15.66 9.54
C VAL A 219 -9.15 -14.76 10.60
N PRO A 220 -8.97 -15.24 11.85
CA PRO A 220 -8.15 -14.59 12.86
C PRO A 220 -6.69 -14.57 12.41
N ALA A 221 -6.32 -13.52 11.69
CA ALA A 221 -5.08 -13.49 10.94
C ALA A 221 -3.90 -13.01 11.76
N HIS A 222 -4.10 -12.07 12.69
CA HIS A 222 -3.05 -11.46 13.49
C HIS A 222 -3.51 -11.20 14.93
N ARG A 223 -2.58 -10.83 15.82
CA ARG A 223 -2.93 -10.41 17.20
C ARG A 223 -3.34 -8.94 17.28
N PHE A 224 -2.88 -8.12 16.33
CA PHE A 224 -3.19 -6.70 16.23
C PHE A 224 -3.51 -6.34 14.78
N THR A 225 -3.86 -5.07 14.54
CA THR A 225 -4.20 -4.49 13.23
C THR A 225 -3.40 -5.08 12.08
N ILE A 226 -4.10 -5.47 11.03
CA ILE A 226 -3.48 -5.77 9.73
C ILE A 226 -3.25 -4.43 9.04
N ASN A 227 -2.00 -4.07 8.82
CA ASN A 227 -1.63 -2.79 8.22
C ASN A 227 -1.65 -2.86 6.69
N HIS A 228 -1.27 -4.01 6.11
CA HIS A 228 -1.18 -4.17 4.66
C HIS A 228 -1.40 -5.61 4.20
N LEU A 229 -1.95 -5.75 3.00
CA LEU A 229 -2.15 -6.98 2.25
C LEU A 229 -1.51 -6.86 0.87
N THR A 230 -0.90 -7.92 0.35
CA THR A 230 -0.53 -8.02 -1.07
C THR A 230 -0.62 -9.47 -1.53
N LEU A 231 -0.92 -9.67 -2.82
CA LEU A 231 -0.89 -10.99 -3.46
C LEU A 231 0.39 -11.12 -4.29
N ASN A 232 0.77 -12.35 -4.64
CA ASN A 232 1.64 -12.60 -5.80
C ASN A 232 0.84 -12.50 -7.12
N ALA A 233 1.51 -12.44 -8.27
CA ALA A 233 0.84 -12.25 -9.58
C ALA A 233 -0.27 -13.27 -9.85
N ASP A 234 -0.02 -14.56 -9.59
CA ASP A 234 -0.99 -15.62 -9.84
C ASP A 234 -2.12 -15.67 -8.81
N GLY A 235 -2.05 -14.86 -7.74
CA GLY A 235 -3.06 -14.81 -6.70
C GLY A 235 -3.07 -16.01 -5.75
N ASN A 236 -2.15 -16.97 -5.89
CA ASN A 236 -2.10 -18.17 -5.04
C ASN A 236 -1.61 -17.91 -3.61
N LEU A 237 -0.87 -16.82 -3.40
CA LEU A 237 -0.27 -16.46 -2.12
C LEU A 237 -0.71 -15.08 -1.69
N LEU A 238 -1.20 -15.00 -0.47
CA LEU A 238 -1.49 -13.75 0.22
C LEU A 238 -0.44 -13.50 1.29
N PHE A 239 0.05 -12.26 1.33
CA PHE A 239 0.96 -11.77 2.35
C PHE A 239 0.27 -10.71 3.20
N THR A 240 0.35 -10.85 4.52
CA THR A 240 -0.21 -9.90 5.47
C THR A 240 0.87 -9.34 6.39
N ALA A 241 0.85 -8.03 6.62
CA ALA A 241 1.73 -7.32 7.55
C ALA A 241 0.92 -6.70 8.68
N SER A 242 1.46 -6.73 9.90
CA SER A 242 0.70 -6.33 11.08
C SER A 242 1.52 -5.56 12.11
N ARG A 243 0.77 -4.79 12.91
CA ARG A 243 1.24 -4.17 14.15
C ARG A 243 1.70 -5.18 15.20
N ASP A 244 1.37 -6.46 15.04
CA ASP A 244 1.91 -7.55 15.87
C ASP A 244 3.35 -7.95 15.53
N LYS A 245 4.01 -7.17 14.66
CA LYS A 245 5.42 -7.32 14.27
C LYS A 245 5.69 -8.54 13.39
N SER A 246 4.63 -9.17 12.89
CA SER A 246 4.75 -10.34 12.03
C SER A 246 4.30 -10.08 10.60
N ILE A 247 4.93 -10.82 9.70
CA ILE A 247 4.43 -11.07 8.35
C ILE A 247 3.86 -12.49 8.34
N ARG A 248 2.71 -12.69 7.72
CA ARG A 248 2.16 -14.02 7.50
C ARG A 248 1.91 -14.27 6.02
N VAL A 249 2.14 -15.52 5.63
CA VAL A 249 1.95 -16.02 4.27
C VAL A 249 0.83 -17.04 4.31
N TRP A 250 -0.13 -16.90 3.41
CA TRP A 250 -1.34 -17.69 3.35
C TRP A 250 -1.51 -18.28 1.95
N ASP A 251 -2.08 -19.47 1.89
CA ASP A 251 -2.72 -19.95 0.68
C ASP A 251 -3.94 -19.07 0.42
N ALA A 252 -4.01 -18.39 -0.72
CA ALA A 252 -5.08 -17.43 -1.01
C ALA A 252 -6.34 -18.07 -1.63
N LEU A 253 -6.34 -19.38 -1.84
CA LEU A 253 -7.52 -20.14 -2.28
C LEU A 253 -8.34 -20.59 -1.08
N ASN A 254 -7.67 -21.11 -0.04
CA ASN A 254 -8.34 -21.65 1.16
C ASN A 254 -8.04 -20.89 2.47
N PHE A 255 -7.18 -19.86 2.42
CA PHE A 255 -6.80 -19.01 3.55
C PHE A 255 -6.15 -19.76 4.72
N LYS A 256 -5.47 -20.89 4.44
CA LYS A 256 -4.64 -21.59 5.40
C LYS A 256 -3.31 -20.86 5.60
N LEU A 257 -2.91 -20.68 6.86
CA LEU A 257 -1.60 -20.13 7.20
C LEU A 257 -0.49 -21.10 6.76
N LEU A 258 0.42 -20.63 5.91
CA LEU A 258 1.58 -21.38 5.44
C LEU A 258 2.83 -21.06 6.24
N LEU A 259 3.04 -19.77 6.56
CA LEU A 259 4.23 -19.31 7.27
C LEU A 259 3.93 -18.07 8.11
N SER A 260 4.59 -17.97 9.27
CA SER A 260 4.66 -16.74 10.05
C SER A 260 6.12 -16.35 10.27
N ILE A 261 6.48 -15.15 9.84
CA ILE A 261 7.79 -14.52 10.01
C ILE A 261 7.67 -13.47 11.12
N ASN A 262 8.47 -13.61 12.17
CA ASN A 262 8.53 -12.66 13.29
C ASN A 262 9.91 -12.70 13.95
N GLY A 263 10.21 -11.68 14.76
CA GLY A 263 11.51 -11.51 15.43
C GLY A 263 11.95 -12.69 16.31
N THR A 264 11.01 -13.48 16.84
CA THR A 264 11.34 -14.60 17.75
C THR A 264 11.68 -15.91 17.04
N LYS A 265 11.20 -16.11 15.81
CA LYS A 265 11.36 -17.39 15.09
C LYS A 265 12.32 -17.31 13.93
N ASN A 266 12.28 -16.22 13.16
CA ASN A 266 12.92 -16.14 11.85
C ASN A 266 13.67 -14.81 11.66
N GLU A 267 14.19 -14.21 12.73
CA GLU A 267 14.89 -12.91 12.68
C GLU A 267 14.07 -11.82 11.97
N GLY A 268 12.74 -11.86 12.16
CA GLY A 268 11.80 -10.89 11.60
C GLY A 268 11.92 -9.49 12.22
N HIS A 269 11.06 -8.59 11.73
CA HIS A 269 10.92 -7.24 12.27
C HIS A 269 10.68 -7.21 13.79
N GLN A 270 11.18 -6.17 14.44
CA GLN A 270 11.09 -5.96 15.89
C GLN A 270 9.96 -4.99 16.28
N ASN A 271 9.38 -4.29 15.31
CA ASN A 271 8.23 -3.39 15.46
C ASN A 271 7.18 -3.62 14.37
N SER A 272 6.14 -2.78 14.33
CA SER A 272 5.00 -2.87 13.41
C SER A 272 5.48 -2.95 11.95
N VAL A 273 5.00 -3.95 11.21
CA VAL A 273 5.24 -4.04 9.77
C VAL A 273 4.15 -3.27 9.04
N ASN A 274 4.53 -2.24 8.28
CA ASN A 274 3.61 -1.24 7.75
C ASN A 274 3.24 -1.47 6.30
N ARG A 275 4.18 -1.95 5.47
CA ARG A 275 3.98 -2.13 4.03
C ARG A 275 4.67 -3.39 3.54
N LEU A 276 4.06 -4.02 2.55
CA LEU A 276 4.61 -5.14 1.81
C LEU A 276 4.68 -4.82 0.32
N LEU A 277 5.69 -5.36 -0.36
CA LEU A 277 5.86 -5.26 -1.81
C LEU A 277 6.37 -6.60 -2.34
N TRP A 278 5.66 -7.20 -3.28
CA TRP A 278 6.03 -8.47 -3.91
C TRP A 278 6.72 -8.22 -5.25
N PHE A 279 7.81 -8.96 -5.50
CA PHE A 279 8.55 -9.00 -6.75
C PHE A 279 8.42 -10.39 -7.38
N ASP A 280 7.57 -10.54 -8.40
CA ASP A 280 7.34 -11.83 -9.06
C ASP A 280 8.60 -12.40 -9.74
N SER A 281 9.35 -11.58 -10.47
CA SER A 281 10.53 -12.08 -11.21
C SER A 281 11.65 -12.56 -10.28
N GLN A 282 11.76 -12.01 -9.06
CA GLN A 282 12.73 -12.44 -8.05
C GLN A 282 12.13 -13.41 -7.03
N GLN A 283 10.83 -13.72 -7.13
CA GLN A 283 10.06 -14.45 -6.13
C GLN A 283 10.37 -13.96 -4.70
N SER A 284 10.35 -12.63 -4.53
CA SER A 284 10.85 -11.97 -3.32
C SER A 284 9.80 -11.04 -2.73
N LEU A 285 9.62 -11.13 -1.42
CA LEU A 285 8.82 -10.20 -0.64
C LEU A 285 9.73 -9.17 0.03
N ILE A 286 9.33 -7.91 -0.04
CA ILE A 286 9.96 -6.79 0.65
C ILE A 286 8.99 -6.23 1.68
N SER A 287 9.49 -5.93 2.88
CA SER A 287 8.68 -5.43 3.99
C SER A 287 9.29 -4.21 4.64
N ALA A 288 8.47 -3.22 4.99
CA ALA A 288 8.89 -1.99 5.65
C ALA A 288 8.25 -1.89 7.04
N SER A 289 8.98 -1.36 8.02
CA SER A 289 8.60 -1.42 9.44
C SER A 289 8.96 -0.16 10.23
N ASP A 290 8.29 -0.03 11.38
CA ASP A 290 8.59 0.96 12.43
C ASP A 290 9.98 0.76 13.06
N ASP A 291 10.62 -0.39 12.85
CA ASP A 291 12.02 -0.62 13.25
C ASP A 291 13.04 0.06 12.32
N ARG A 292 12.57 0.83 11.33
CA ARG A 292 13.37 1.64 10.40
C ARG A 292 14.16 0.79 9.40
N GLN A 293 13.84 -0.50 9.32
CA GLN A 293 14.50 -1.43 8.42
C GLN A 293 13.55 -1.93 7.34
N ILE A 294 14.13 -2.37 6.24
CA ILE A 294 13.43 -3.06 5.17
C ILE A 294 13.90 -4.51 5.15
N GLY A 295 12.98 -5.46 5.26
CA GLY A 295 13.26 -6.89 5.17
C GLY A 295 13.20 -7.40 3.72
N HIS A 296 14.03 -8.40 3.39
CA HIS A 296 14.01 -9.11 2.11
C HIS A 296 13.86 -10.62 2.35
N TRP A 297 12.76 -11.16 1.83
CA TRP A 297 12.38 -12.56 1.99
C TRP A 297 12.28 -13.21 0.62
N LYS A 298 13.24 -14.05 0.25
CA LYS A 298 13.22 -14.76 -1.03
C LYS A 298 12.56 -16.12 -0.87
N MET A 299 11.57 -16.41 -1.69
CA MET A 299 10.97 -17.75 -1.76
C MET A 299 11.95 -18.71 -2.45
N ILE A 300 12.13 -19.89 -1.86
CA ILE A 300 12.98 -20.97 -2.38
C ILE A 300 12.24 -22.30 -2.39
#